data_AF-A0A1B6I213-F1
#
_entry.id   AF-A0A1B6I213-F1
#
_cell.length_a   1.000
_cell.length_b   1.000
_cell.length_c   1.000
_cell.angle_alpha   90.00
_cell.angle_beta   90.00
_cell.angle_gamma   90.00
#
_symmetry.space_group_name_H-M   'P 1'
#
loop_
_entity.id
_entity.type
_entity.pdbx_description
1 polymer ?
#
loop_
_entity_poly.entity_id
_entity_poly.type
_entity_poly.pdbx_seq_one_letter_code
_entity_poly.pdbx_strand_id
1 'polypeptide(L)'
;THSVKELGACVESLAHEQRQLCENVVGSTLSVCRLRQRLAVTYRYFLALGRHIPADASKSDTGPQPTHPPTTTKKSVNKLASENASLGLARVGTRAALNFSFAFLRRAWRSGEDADLCSELLQESLAAMQSLPVATLFDDSSVSPVWMEVVDRSAKFLKQVVLGEDNSGVSSTVPMADQHYALCLLLELATQRATLSHLLEAVLLLLHLHSSRSHLDNRSDDAAVNPPLVPLLRR
;
A
#
# COMPACT_ATOMS: atom_id res chain seq x y z
N THR A 1 57.35 14.20 7.98
CA THR A 1 56.51 13.30 7.17
C THR A 1 55.33 12.87 8.01
N HIS A 2 54.28 13.68 8.06
CA HIS A 2 53.02 13.24 8.67
C HIS A 2 52.51 12.04 7.86
N SER A 3 52.29 10.93 8.55
CA SER A 3 52.12 9.63 7.92
C SER A 3 50.79 9.60 7.17
N VAL A 4 50.77 9.07 5.94
CA VAL A 4 49.53 8.84 5.16
C VAL A 4 48.45 8.13 5.98
N LYS A 5 48.86 7.34 6.99
CA LYS A 5 47.98 6.69 7.96
C LYS A 5 47.27 7.65 8.92
N GLU A 6 47.93 8.71 9.37
CA GLU A 6 47.34 9.74 10.24
C GLU A 6 46.29 10.54 9.49
N LEU A 7 46.55 10.83 8.20
CA LEU A 7 45.57 11.49 7.34
C LEU A 7 44.35 10.59 7.08
N GLY A 8 44.56 9.30 6.83
CA GLY A 8 43.46 8.33 6.70
C GLY A 8 42.58 8.24 7.95
N ALA A 9 43.19 8.15 9.13
CA ALA A 9 42.46 8.14 10.40
C ALA A 9 41.68 9.45 10.64
N CYS A 10 42.25 10.60 10.23
CA CYS A 10 41.58 11.89 10.32
C CYS A 10 40.35 11.97 9.39
N VAL A 11 40.45 11.46 8.16
CA VAL A 11 39.32 11.39 7.22
C VAL A 11 38.21 10.48 7.74
N GLU A 12 38.55 9.33 8.31
CA GLU A 12 37.56 8.42 8.91
C GLU A 12 36.86 9.04 10.12
N SER A 13 37.61 9.74 10.99
CA SER A 13 37.06 10.47 12.13
C SER A 13 36.09 11.56 11.68
N LEU A 14 36.47 12.35 10.66
CA LEU A 14 35.63 13.40 10.11
C LEU A 14 34.36 12.83 9.45
N ALA A 15 34.48 11.73 8.71
CA ALA A 15 33.33 11.05 8.11
C ALA A 15 32.38 10.49 9.19
N HIS A 16 32.92 10.00 10.31
CA HIS A 16 32.12 9.55 11.44
C HIS A 16 31.35 10.70 12.11
N GLU A 17 32.03 11.82 12.37
CA GLU A 17 31.39 13.02 12.93
C GLU A 17 30.32 13.59 12.00
N GLN A 18 30.59 13.67 10.69
CA GLN A 18 29.60 14.10 9.71
C GLN A 18 28.36 13.20 9.69
N ARG A 19 28.55 11.88 9.82
CA ARG A 19 27.43 10.93 9.89
C ARG A 19 26.60 11.12 11.16
N GLN A 20 27.24 11.29 12.31
CA GLN A 20 26.54 11.61 13.57
C GLN A 20 25.78 12.94 13.49
N LEU A 21 26.37 13.97 12.90
CA LEU A 21 25.71 15.26 12.70
C LEU A 21 24.49 15.12 11.79
N CYS A 22 24.59 14.37 10.70
CA CYS A 22 23.45 14.09 9.83
C CYS A 22 22.34 13.35 10.57
N GLU A 23 22.65 12.32 11.36
CA GLU A 23 21.63 11.60 12.15
C GLU A 23 20.95 12.51 13.18
N ASN A 24 21.70 13.36 13.87
CA ASN A 24 21.17 14.32 14.83
C ASN A 24 20.28 15.37 14.14
N VAL A 25 20.73 15.89 12.98
CA VAL A 25 19.98 16.87 12.20
C VAL A 25 18.67 16.25 11.69
N VAL A 26 18.72 15.04 11.12
CA VAL A 26 17.54 14.30 10.67
C VAL A 26 16.57 14.01 11.82
N GLY A 27 17.08 13.69 13.01
CA GLY A 27 16.25 13.53 14.21
C GLY A 27 15.60 14.82 14.70
N SER A 28 16.22 15.96 14.41
CA SER A 28 15.77 17.30 14.81
C SER A 28 14.94 18.03 13.74
N THR A 29 14.85 17.49 12.52
CA THR A 29 14.11 18.16 11.44
C THR A 29 12.64 18.27 11.82
N LEU A 30 12.07 19.44 11.55
CA LEU A 30 10.71 19.79 11.92
C LEU A 30 9.67 18.81 11.33
N SER A 31 9.95 18.24 10.16
CA SER A 31 9.17 17.18 9.52
C SER A 31 9.17 15.87 10.32
N VAL A 32 10.33 15.41 10.76
CA VAL A 32 10.50 14.19 11.57
C VAL A 32 9.87 14.37 12.95
N CYS A 33 10.06 15.52 13.59
CA CYS A 33 9.40 15.84 14.85
C CYS A 33 7.87 15.84 14.71
N ARG A 34 7.32 16.49 13.67
CA ARG A 34 5.87 16.51 13.40
C ARG A 34 5.33 15.11 13.10
N LEU A 35 6.03 14.31 12.31
CA LEU A 35 5.65 12.94 12.01
C LEU A 35 5.63 12.09 13.28
N ARG A 36 6.67 12.18 14.12
CA ARG A 36 6.76 11.46 15.40
C ARG A 36 5.64 11.86 16.35
N GLN A 37 5.30 13.15 16.41
CA GLN A 37 4.16 13.65 17.20
C GLN A 37 2.83 13.09 16.69
N ARG A 38 2.59 13.13 15.37
CA ARG A 38 1.38 12.56 14.76
C ARG A 38 1.27 11.06 15.03
N LEU A 39 2.35 10.30 14.83
CA LEU A 39 2.38 8.87 15.13
C LEU A 39 2.13 8.57 16.60
N ALA A 40 2.66 9.38 17.52
CA ALA A 40 2.42 9.22 18.96
C ALA A 40 0.95 9.46 19.32
N VAL A 41 0.30 10.47 18.75
CA VAL A 41 -1.13 10.75 18.95
C VAL A 41 -1.97 9.61 18.38
N THR A 42 -1.70 9.20 17.14
CA THR A 42 -2.38 8.09 16.47
C THR A 42 -2.23 6.79 17.26
N TYR A 43 -1.02 6.47 17.74
CA TYR A 43 -0.77 5.30 18.59
C TYR A 43 -1.60 5.33 19.88
N ARG A 44 -1.64 6.48 20.58
CA ARG A 44 -2.45 6.63 21.80
C ARG A 44 -3.93 6.50 21.52
N TYR A 45 -4.42 7.08 20.42
CA TYR A 45 -5.81 6.96 19.99
C TYR A 45 -6.17 5.50 19.70
N PHE A 46 -5.35 4.78 18.93
CA PHE A 46 -5.58 3.36 18.64
C PHE A 46 -5.50 2.47 19.87
N LEU A 47 -4.57 2.75 20.80
CA LEU A 47 -4.49 2.02 22.05
C LEU A 47 -5.73 2.25 22.94
N ALA A 48 -6.26 3.48 22.94
CA ALA A 48 -7.51 3.80 23.62
C ALA A 48 -8.72 3.10 22.95
N LEU A 49 -8.78 3.13 21.61
CA LEU A 49 -9.84 2.46 20.84
C LEU A 49 -9.82 0.95 21.05
N GLY A 50 -8.64 0.31 21.03
CA GLY A 50 -8.49 -1.12 21.28
C GLY A 50 -8.90 -1.56 22.69
N ARG A 51 -8.84 -0.65 23.67
CA ARG A 51 -9.40 -0.87 25.03
C ARG A 51 -10.90 -0.64 25.10
N HIS A 52 -11.47 0.07 24.13
CA HIS A 52 -12.89 0.41 24.07
C HIS A 52 -13.72 -0.52 23.18
N ILE A 53 -13.07 -1.49 22.50
CA ILE A 53 -13.74 -2.64 21.90
C ILE A 53 -14.30 -3.47 23.07
N PRO A 54 -15.63 -3.53 23.27
CA PRO A 54 -16.20 -4.24 24.40
C PRO A 54 -15.83 -5.73 24.31
N ALA A 55 -15.31 -6.27 25.41
CA ALA A 55 -15.17 -7.71 25.63
C ALA A 55 -16.55 -8.36 25.91
N ASP A 56 -17.60 -7.97 25.19
CA ASP A 56 -18.97 -8.47 25.34
C ASP A 56 -19.35 -9.41 24.19
N ALA A 57 -18.51 -10.42 23.96
CA ALA A 57 -18.85 -11.58 23.14
C ALA A 57 -18.61 -12.92 23.88
N SER A 58 -18.47 -12.90 25.21
CA SER A 58 -18.25 -14.13 25.99
C SER A 58 -18.88 -14.12 27.38
N LYS A 59 -20.18 -13.83 27.46
CA LYS A 59 -21.03 -14.29 28.58
C LYS A 59 -22.39 -14.74 28.06
N SER A 60 -22.46 -16.00 27.61
CA SER A 60 -23.71 -16.76 27.63
C SER A 60 -23.54 -17.93 28.58
N ASP A 61 -24.42 -17.92 29.56
CA ASP A 61 -24.48 -18.68 30.78
C ASP A 61 -24.68 -20.19 30.58
N THR A 62 -24.17 -20.94 31.54
CA THR A 62 -24.28 -22.39 31.72
C THR A 62 -25.68 -22.82 32.16
N GLY A 63 -26.24 -23.87 31.55
CA GLY A 63 -27.36 -24.63 32.11
C GLY A 63 -27.76 -25.87 31.28
N PRO A 64 -28.16 -27.02 31.89
CA PRO A 64 -27.97 -28.35 31.31
C PRO A 64 -29.18 -28.96 30.57
N GLN A 65 -28.84 -29.95 29.72
CA GLN A 65 -29.64 -30.87 28.89
C GLN A 65 -30.88 -31.52 29.55
N PRO A 66 -31.89 -31.98 28.75
CA PRO A 66 -31.91 -33.42 28.38
C PRO A 66 -32.44 -33.80 26.97
N THR A 67 -31.73 -34.73 26.32
CA THR A 67 -32.15 -35.91 25.51
C THR A 67 -33.44 -35.88 24.65
N HIS A 68 -33.33 -36.08 23.33
CA HIS A 68 -34.00 -37.15 22.54
C HIS A 68 -33.45 -37.24 21.07
N PRO A 69 -33.47 -38.42 20.38
CA PRO A 69 -32.72 -38.74 19.15
C PRO A 69 -33.53 -38.58 17.82
N PRO A 70 -32.92 -38.80 16.63
CA PRO A 70 -33.11 -37.93 15.44
C PRO A 70 -34.11 -38.46 14.40
N THR A 71 -34.65 -37.54 13.58
CA THR A 71 -35.30 -37.88 12.31
C THR A 71 -34.79 -36.98 11.18
N THR A 72 -33.94 -37.59 10.34
CA THR A 72 -33.75 -37.36 8.90
C THR A 72 -34.05 -35.97 8.32
N THR A 73 -33.01 -35.28 7.83
CA THR A 73 -33.03 -34.63 6.50
C THR A 73 -31.60 -34.33 6.03
N LYS A 74 -31.08 -35.21 5.18
CA LYS A 74 -29.82 -35.00 4.43
C LYS A 74 -30.06 -33.97 3.32
N LYS A 75 -29.93 -32.67 3.59
CA LYS A 75 -29.91 -31.61 2.55
C LYS A 75 -28.95 -30.43 2.80
N SER A 76 -28.03 -30.53 3.76
CA SER A 76 -27.15 -29.40 4.12
C SER A 76 -25.71 -29.46 3.59
N VAL A 77 -25.28 -30.57 2.99
CA VAL A 77 -23.87 -30.73 2.55
C VAL A 77 -23.64 -30.13 1.15
N ASN A 78 -24.64 -30.14 0.27
CA ASN A 78 -24.48 -29.68 -1.12
C ASN A 78 -24.45 -28.15 -1.26
N LYS A 79 -25.03 -27.39 -0.32
CA LYS A 79 -25.10 -25.93 -0.41
C LYS A 79 -23.74 -25.28 -0.12
N LEU A 80 -23.02 -25.77 0.90
CA LEU A 80 -21.67 -25.33 1.25
C LEU A 80 -20.63 -25.71 0.19
N ALA A 81 -20.74 -26.91 -0.41
CA ALA A 81 -19.85 -27.35 -1.49
C ALA A 81 -20.06 -26.51 -2.78
N SER A 82 -21.32 -26.16 -3.10
CA SER A 82 -21.66 -25.32 -4.25
C SER A 82 -21.20 -23.87 -4.06
N GLU A 83 -21.34 -23.32 -2.85
CA GLU A 83 -20.88 -21.96 -2.52
C GLU A 83 -19.36 -21.87 -2.63
N ASN A 84 -18.63 -22.87 -2.11
CA ASN A 84 -17.19 -22.99 -2.27
C ASN A 84 -16.74 -23.16 -3.73
N ALA A 85 -17.49 -23.90 -4.55
CA ALA A 85 -17.20 -24.05 -5.97
C ALA A 85 -17.40 -22.73 -6.74
N SER A 86 -18.49 -22.00 -6.46
CA SER A 86 -18.76 -20.70 -7.07
C SER A 86 -17.72 -19.64 -6.68
N LEU A 87 -17.30 -19.63 -5.41
CA LEU A 87 -16.22 -18.78 -4.90
C LEU A 87 -14.87 -19.15 -5.56
N GLY A 88 -14.59 -20.45 -5.71
CA GLY A 88 -13.39 -20.94 -6.39
C GLY A 88 -13.35 -20.50 -7.85
N LEU A 89 -14.47 -20.60 -8.57
CA LEU A 89 -14.57 -20.14 -9.95
C LEU A 89 -14.44 -18.62 -10.06
N ALA A 90 -15.06 -17.87 -9.16
CA ALA A 90 -14.91 -16.42 -9.08
C ALA A 90 -13.44 -16.01 -8.87
N ARG A 91 -12.70 -16.70 -8.00
CA ARG A 91 -11.25 -16.48 -7.81
C ARG A 91 -10.45 -16.78 -9.08
N VAL A 92 -10.75 -17.88 -9.77
CA VAL A 92 -10.05 -18.22 -11.01
C VAL A 92 -10.31 -17.17 -12.08
N GLY A 93 -11.58 -16.78 -12.29
CA GLY A 93 -11.96 -15.76 -13.25
C GLY A 93 -11.35 -14.39 -12.96
N THR A 94 -11.41 -13.93 -11.71
CA THR A 94 -10.83 -12.65 -11.29
C THR A 94 -9.31 -12.63 -11.41
N ARG A 95 -8.62 -13.71 -11.04
CA ARG A 95 -7.16 -13.84 -11.23
C ARG A 95 -6.79 -13.82 -12.71
N ALA A 96 -7.50 -14.56 -13.55
CA ALA A 96 -7.24 -14.58 -14.99
C ALA A 96 -7.46 -13.21 -15.61
N ALA A 97 -8.57 -12.54 -15.29
CA ALA A 97 -8.89 -11.19 -15.76
C ALA A 97 -7.86 -10.16 -15.31
N LEU A 98 -7.46 -10.17 -14.03
CA LEU A 98 -6.42 -9.27 -13.52
C LEU A 98 -5.06 -9.51 -14.18
N ASN A 99 -4.64 -10.77 -14.29
CA ASN A 99 -3.36 -11.09 -14.93
C ASN A 99 -3.34 -10.67 -16.39
N PHE A 100 -4.44 -10.85 -17.10
CA PHE A 100 -4.60 -10.37 -18.47
C PHE A 100 -4.51 -8.83 -18.52
N SER A 101 -5.21 -8.14 -17.63
CA SER A 101 -5.18 -6.67 -17.53
C SER A 101 -3.75 -6.16 -17.27
N PHE A 102 -3.04 -6.73 -16.28
CA PHE A 102 -1.66 -6.35 -15.98
C PHE A 102 -0.70 -6.65 -17.15
N ALA A 103 -0.90 -7.76 -17.86
CA ALA A 103 -0.12 -8.08 -19.05
C ALA A 103 -0.39 -7.09 -20.18
N PHE A 104 -1.66 -6.69 -20.36
CA PHE A 104 -2.07 -5.69 -21.33
C PHE A 104 -1.43 -4.32 -21.04
N LEU A 105 -1.57 -3.79 -19.81
CA LEU A 105 -0.97 -2.51 -19.43
C LEU A 105 0.54 -2.51 -19.65
N ARG A 106 1.24 -3.56 -19.20
CA ARG A 106 2.69 -3.70 -19.42
C ARG A 106 3.04 -3.73 -20.90
N ARG A 107 2.23 -4.38 -21.73
CA ARG A 107 2.47 -4.45 -23.18
C ARG A 107 2.27 -3.09 -23.82
N ALA A 108 1.18 -2.40 -23.51
CA ALA A 108 0.87 -1.07 -24.03
C ALA A 108 1.96 -0.05 -23.69
N TRP A 109 2.44 -0.02 -22.44
CA TRP A 109 3.58 0.83 -22.06
C TRP A 109 4.89 0.49 -22.76
N ARG A 110 5.11 -0.79 -23.12
CA ARG A 110 6.33 -1.24 -23.82
C ARG A 110 6.30 -0.96 -25.31
N SER A 111 5.14 -1.14 -25.96
CA SER A 111 4.98 -0.83 -27.38
C SER A 111 4.78 0.67 -27.63
N GLY A 112 4.29 1.41 -26.63
CA GLY A 112 3.78 2.77 -26.81
C GLY A 112 2.44 2.83 -27.54
N GLU A 113 1.93 1.69 -28.00
CA GLU A 113 0.61 1.51 -28.60
C GLU A 113 -0.41 1.39 -27.47
N ASP A 114 -1.50 2.16 -27.52
CA ASP A 114 -2.53 2.23 -26.48
C ASP A 114 -2.02 2.73 -25.10
N ALA A 115 -0.90 3.46 -25.07
CA ALA A 115 -0.37 4.03 -23.82
C ALA A 115 -1.29 5.13 -23.25
N ASP A 116 -1.98 5.88 -24.13
CA ASP A 116 -3.04 6.83 -23.81
C ASP A 116 -4.22 6.15 -23.09
N LEU A 117 -4.64 4.97 -23.56
CA LEU A 117 -5.68 4.18 -22.88
C LEU A 117 -5.26 3.75 -21.47
N CYS A 118 -3.97 3.48 -21.25
CA CYS A 118 -3.46 3.18 -19.91
C CYS A 118 -3.57 4.39 -18.98
N SER A 119 -3.20 5.57 -19.46
CA SER A 119 -3.34 6.82 -18.72
C SER A 119 -4.80 7.10 -18.36
N GLU A 120 -5.72 6.97 -19.32
CA GLU A 120 -7.16 7.14 -19.11
C GLU A 120 -7.69 6.16 -18.05
N LEU A 121 -7.34 4.88 -18.16
CA LEU A 121 -7.77 3.85 -17.21
C LEU A 121 -7.31 4.16 -15.78
N LEU A 122 -6.05 4.57 -15.60
CA LEU A 122 -5.52 4.91 -14.27
C LEU A 122 -6.21 6.16 -13.71
N GLN A 123 -6.45 7.17 -14.54
CA GLN A 123 -7.13 8.40 -14.14
C GLN A 123 -8.59 8.14 -13.76
N GLU A 124 -9.33 7.35 -14.54
CA GLU A 124 -10.71 6.97 -14.22
C GLU A 124 -10.78 6.14 -12.94
N SER A 125 -9.86 5.17 -12.78
CA SER A 125 -9.76 4.37 -11.56
C SER A 125 -9.50 5.25 -10.33
N LEU A 126 -8.69 6.29 -10.49
CA LEU A 126 -8.38 7.23 -9.40
C LEU A 126 -9.59 8.07 -9.04
N ALA A 127 -10.28 8.62 -10.04
CA ALA A 127 -11.51 9.38 -9.85
C ALA A 127 -12.61 8.52 -9.18
N ALA A 128 -12.77 7.26 -9.62
CA ALA A 128 -13.71 6.32 -9.02
C ALA A 128 -13.40 6.06 -7.54
N MET A 129 -12.13 5.83 -7.20
CA MET A 129 -11.73 5.61 -5.81
C MET A 129 -11.89 6.88 -4.95
N GLN A 130 -11.64 8.05 -5.53
CA GLN A 130 -11.88 9.35 -4.90
C GLN A 130 -13.36 9.72 -4.77
N SER A 131 -14.27 8.98 -5.40
CA SER A 131 -15.72 9.15 -5.18
C SER A 131 -16.20 8.42 -3.93
N LEU A 132 -15.44 7.43 -3.46
CA LEU A 132 -15.81 6.64 -2.28
C LEU A 132 -15.57 7.44 -0.99
N PRO A 133 -16.42 7.26 0.04
CA PRO A 133 -16.16 7.78 1.40
C PRO A 133 -14.79 7.31 1.92
N VAL A 134 -14.13 8.12 2.74
CA VAL A 134 -12.86 7.70 3.38
C VAL A 134 -13.11 6.48 4.26
N ALA A 135 -12.15 5.55 4.33
CA ALA A 135 -12.22 4.33 5.13
C ALA A 135 -13.30 3.33 4.70
N THR A 136 -13.76 3.36 3.43
CA THR A 136 -14.78 2.42 2.92
C THR A 136 -14.34 0.95 3.05
N LEU A 137 -13.04 0.68 2.97
CA LEU A 137 -12.45 -0.66 3.08
C LEU A 137 -11.80 -0.90 4.46
N PHE A 138 -12.16 -0.13 5.49
CA PHE A 138 -11.60 -0.34 6.82
C PHE A 138 -12.12 -1.62 7.48
N ASP A 139 -13.42 -1.90 7.32
CA ASP A 139 -14.02 -3.15 7.78
C ASP A 139 -13.99 -4.21 6.68
N ASP A 140 -12.85 -4.90 6.58
CA ASP A 140 -12.59 -6.00 5.63
C ASP A 140 -13.67 -7.11 5.71
N SER A 141 -14.40 -7.24 6.84
CA SER A 141 -15.43 -8.27 7.01
C SER A 141 -16.71 -8.01 6.21
N SER A 142 -16.95 -6.75 5.84
CA SER A 142 -18.11 -6.33 5.05
C SER A 142 -17.94 -6.49 3.54
N VAL A 143 -16.70 -6.74 3.08
CA VAL A 143 -16.33 -6.83 1.67
C VAL A 143 -16.04 -8.30 1.32
N SER A 144 -16.52 -8.75 0.16
CA SER A 144 -16.27 -10.14 -0.24
C SER A 144 -14.76 -10.42 -0.38
N PRO A 145 -14.28 -11.57 0.13
CA PRO A 145 -12.86 -11.89 0.19
C PRO A 145 -12.22 -12.01 -1.20
N VAL A 146 -13.02 -12.27 -2.24
CA VAL A 146 -12.54 -12.29 -3.64
C VAL A 146 -12.15 -10.88 -4.09
N TRP A 147 -12.92 -9.86 -3.71
CA TRP A 147 -12.62 -8.46 -4.03
C TRP A 147 -11.39 -7.96 -3.27
N MET A 148 -11.25 -8.31 -1.99
CA MET A 148 -10.03 -7.98 -1.24
C MET A 148 -8.78 -8.60 -1.86
N GLU A 149 -8.89 -9.84 -2.37
CA GLU A 149 -7.78 -10.50 -3.09
C GLU A 149 -7.41 -9.76 -4.40
N VAL A 150 -8.40 -9.19 -5.09
CA VAL A 150 -8.22 -8.36 -6.28
C VAL A 150 -7.54 -7.04 -5.93
N VAL A 151 -7.98 -6.39 -4.86
CA VAL A 151 -7.40 -5.15 -4.33
C VAL A 151 -5.94 -5.35 -3.95
N ASP A 152 -5.62 -6.39 -3.17
CA ASP A 152 -4.25 -6.68 -2.74
C ASP A 152 -3.31 -6.96 -3.91
N ARG A 153 -3.78 -7.66 -4.96
CA ARG A 153 -2.98 -7.89 -6.18
C ARG A 153 -2.78 -6.62 -6.98
N SER A 154 -3.82 -5.80 -7.10
CA SER A 154 -3.75 -4.53 -7.80
C SER A 154 -2.79 -3.56 -7.11
N ALA A 155 -2.81 -3.51 -5.77
CA ALA A 155 -1.85 -2.73 -4.98
C ALA A 155 -0.40 -3.18 -5.24
N LYS A 156 -0.14 -4.48 -5.24
CA LYS A 156 1.20 -5.02 -5.53
C LYS A 156 1.66 -4.66 -6.95
N PHE A 157 0.77 -4.77 -7.93
CA PHE A 157 1.08 -4.38 -9.31
C PHE A 157 1.36 -2.88 -9.42
N LEU A 158 0.50 -2.02 -8.87
CA LEU A 158 0.71 -0.58 -8.89
C LEU A 158 2.03 -0.19 -8.21
N LYS A 159 2.42 -0.88 -7.13
CA LYS A 159 3.71 -0.63 -6.46
C LYS A 159 4.89 -0.91 -7.39
N GLN A 160 4.82 -1.98 -8.18
CA GLN A 160 5.83 -2.26 -9.21
C GLN A 160 5.88 -1.17 -10.28
N VAL A 161 4.71 -0.72 -10.76
CA VAL A 161 4.59 0.36 -11.74
C VAL A 161 5.22 1.66 -11.22
N VAL A 162 4.96 2.01 -9.96
CA VAL A 162 5.49 3.22 -9.30
C VAL A 162 7.01 3.17 -9.11
N LEU A 163 7.55 2.00 -8.77
CA LEU A 163 8.99 1.80 -8.61
C LEU A 163 9.72 1.67 -9.96
N GLY A 164 8.97 1.54 -11.06
CA GLY A 164 9.54 1.30 -12.38
C GLY A 164 10.20 -0.09 -12.49
N GLU A 165 9.94 -0.99 -11.54
CA GLU A 165 10.49 -2.34 -11.51
C GLU A 165 9.58 -3.29 -12.30
N ASP A 166 10.13 -3.94 -13.33
CA ASP A 166 9.50 -5.11 -13.88
C ASP A 166 10.24 -6.39 -13.45
N ASN A 167 9.49 -7.48 -13.21
CA ASN A 167 10.06 -8.79 -12.87
C ASN A 167 10.97 -9.36 -13.99
N SER A 168 11.17 -8.62 -15.09
CA SER A 168 11.97 -9.01 -16.24
C SER A 168 13.36 -8.33 -16.28
N GLY A 169 13.70 -7.45 -15.33
CA GLY A 169 15.02 -6.82 -15.26
C GLY A 169 15.30 -5.83 -16.38
N VAL A 170 14.27 -5.40 -17.11
CA VAL A 170 14.35 -4.32 -18.10
C VAL A 170 13.78 -3.08 -17.45
N SER A 171 14.45 -1.93 -17.54
CA SER A 171 13.90 -0.67 -17.03
C SER A 171 12.50 -0.49 -17.62
N SER A 172 11.47 -0.50 -16.76
CA SER A 172 10.10 -0.43 -17.25
C SER A 172 9.89 0.90 -17.97
N THR A 173 9.30 0.84 -19.16
CA THR A 173 9.04 2.00 -20.01
C THR A 173 7.73 2.70 -19.62
N VAL A 174 7.37 2.68 -18.33
CA VAL A 174 6.13 3.30 -17.87
C VAL A 174 6.30 4.82 -17.92
N PRO A 175 5.44 5.56 -18.62
CA PRO A 175 5.45 7.02 -18.61
C PRO A 175 5.38 7.59 -17.19
N MET A 176 6.12 8.67 -16.91
CA MET A 176 6.14 9.28 -15.58
C MET A 176 4.75 9.72 -15.09
N ALA A 177 3.87 10.15 -16.00
CA ALA A 177 2.49 10.50 -15.67
C ALA A 177 1.73 9.30 -15.09
N ASP A 178 1.86 8.12 -15.70
CA ASP A 178 1.19 6.90 -15.26
C ASP A 178 1.77 6.37 -13.95
N GLN A 179 3.08 6.52 -13.73
CA GLN A 179 3.69 6.25 -12.43
C GLN A 179 3.08 7.15 -11.33
N HIS A 180 2.82 8.42 -11.65
CA HIS A 180 2.18 9.34 -10.71
C HIS A 180 0.72 8.97 -10.43
N TYR A 181 -0.05 8.60 -11.46
CA TYR A 181 -1.42 8.11 -11.24
C TYR A 181 -1.45 6.82 -10.43
N ALA A 182 -0.55 5.88 -10.72
CA ALA A 182 -0.41 4.63 -9.96
C ALA A 182 -0.05 4.89 -8.49
N LEU A 183 0.83 5.86 -8.21
CA LEU A 183 1.15 6.26 -6.84
C LEU A 183 -0.06 6.90 -6.16
N CYS A 184 -0.77 7.80 -6.84
CA CYS A 184 -1.97 8.42 -6.27
C CYS A 184 -3.05 7.38 -5.95
N LEU A 185 -3.23 6.39 -6.83
CA LEU A 185 -4.11 5.24 -6.61
C LEU A 185 -3.69 4.44 -5.36
N LEU A 186 -2.40 4.16 -5.18
CA LEU A 186 -1.91 3.45 -4.00
C LEU A 186 -2.16 4.20 -2.70
N LEU A 187 -1.92 5.51 -2.71
CA LEU A 187 -2.14 6.36 -1.54
C LEU A 187 -3.62 6.44 -1.21
N GLU A 188 -4.48 6.61 -2.22
CA GLU A 188 -5.92 6.57 -2.05
C GLU A 188 -6.40 5.19 -1.56
N LEU A 189 -5.81 4.09 -2.05
CA LEU A 189 -6.17 2.77 -1.56
C LEU A 189 -5.78 2.59 -0.08
N ALA A 190 -4.65 3.16 0.34
CA ALA A 190 -4.25 3.17 1.75
C ALA A 190 -5.19 4.01 2.62
N THR A 191 -5.73 5.13 2.13
CA THR A 191 -6.76 5.91 2.83
C THR A 191 -8.09 5.17 2.88
N GLN A 192 -8.45 4.41 1.84
CA GLN A 192 -9.65 3.56 1.84
C GLN A 192 -9.56 2.41 2.84
N ARG A 193 -8.40 1.77 3.01
CA ARG A 193 -8.21 0.74 4.05
C ARG A 193 -8.04 1.32 5.46
N ALA A 194 -7.55 2.54 5.58
CA ALA A 194 -7.42 3.31 6.83
C ALA A 194 -6.77 2.57 8.04
N THR A 195 -6.02 1.49 7.79
CA THR A 195 -5.27 0.77 8.82
C THR A 195 -3.86 1.32 8.93
N LEU A 196 -3.30 1.31 10.14
CA LEU A 196 -1.97 1.87 10.41
C LEU A 196 -0.88 1.24 9.52
N SER A 197 -0.95 -0.06 9.29
CA SER A 197 0.02 -0.79 8.46
C SER A 197 0.07 -0.25 7.03
N HIS A 198 -1.07 -0.08 6.37
CA HIS A 198 -1.15 0.40 5.00
C HIS A 198 -0.74 1.86 4.86
N LEU A 199 -1.10 2.70 5.84
CA LEU A 199 -0.66 4.09 5.88
C LEU A 199 0.86 4.21 6.07
N LEU A 200 1.44 3.39 6.95
CA LEU A 200 2.90 3.35 7.14
C LEU A 200 3.60 2.82 5.89
N GLU A 201 3.06 1.80 5.23
CA GLU A 201 3.62 1.28 3.97
C GLU A 201 3.61 2.35 2.87
N ALA A 202 2.53 3.12 2.75
CA ALA A 202 2.43 4.26 1.85
C ALA A 202 3.48 5.34 2.16
N VAL A 203 3.70 5.67 3.44
CA VAL A 203 4.74 6.63 3.85
C VAL A 203 6.14 6.10 3.53
N LEU A 204 6.41 4.83 3.79
CA LEU A 204 7.70 4.21 3.48
C LEU A 204 7.97 4.18 1.98
N LEU A 205 6.94 3.92 1.16
CA LEU A 205 7.04 4.00 -0.30
C LEU A 205 7.42 5.41 -0.76
N LEU A 206 6.77 6.44 -0.21
CA LEU A 206 7.09 7.84 -0.52
C LEU A 206 8.53 8.21 -0.15
N LEU A 207 9.00 7.78 1.02
CA LEU A 207 10.37 8.01 1.46
C LEU A 207 11.38 7.29 0.55
N HIS A 208 11.06 6.07 0.12
CA HIS A 208 11.91 5.30 -0.79
C HIS A 208 11.99 5.93 -2.19
N LEU A 209 10.86 6.42 -2.72
CA LEU A 209 10.84 7.13 -3.99
C LEU A 209 11.63 8.43 -3.91
N HIS A 210 11.49 9.17 -2.81
CA HIS A 210 12.26 10.40 -2.59
C HIS A 210 13.77 10.12 -2.51
N SER A 211 14.20 9.09 -1.78
CA SER A 211 15.62 8.75 -1.69
C SER A 211 16.20 8.26 -3.02
N SER A 212 15.44 7.48 -3.78
CA SER A 212 15.83 7.02 -5.12
C SER A 212 15.96 8.19 -6.11
N ARG A 213 15.02 9.14 -6.07
CA ARG A 213 15.00 10.33 -6.95
C ARG A 213 15.98 11.42 -6.53
N SER A 214 16.35 11.51 -5.24
CA SER A 214 17.37 12.44 -4.74
C SER A 214 18.79 12.19 -5.29
N HIS A 215 19.04 11.03 -5.91
CA HIS A 215 20.29 10.74 -6.61
C HIS A 215 20.30 11.32 -8.04
N LEU A 216 19.19 11.88 -8.51
CA LEU A 216 19.10 12.62 -9.77
C LEU A 216 19.43 14.09 -9.49
N ASP A 217 20.28 14.65 -10.36
CA ASP A 217 20.92 15.96 -10.25
C ASP A 217 19.94 17.09 -9.83
N ASN A 218 20.40 18.02 -8.97
CA ASN A 218 19.67 19.19 -8.43
C ASN A 218 19.15 20.18 -9.51
N ARG A 219 19.27 19.83 -10.79
CA ARG A 219 18.91 20.60 -11.99
C ARG A 219 17.66 20.08 -12.68
N SER A 220 17.08 18.99 -12.20
CA SER A 220 15.83 18.43 -12.75
C SER A 220 14.61 19.15 -12.17
N ASP A 221 13.64 19.52 -13.02
CA ASP A 221 12.44 20.25 -12.62
C ASP A 221 11.70 19.49 -11.49
N ASP A 222 11.77 20.03 -10.28
CA ASP A 222 11.23 19.44 -9.05
C ASP A 222 9.72 19.13 -9.16
N ALA A 223 9.00 19.84 -10.04
CA ALA A 223 7.57 19.63 -10.29
C ALA A 223 7.27 18.45 -11.23
N ALA A 224 8.20 18.07 -12.11
CA ALA A 224 8.06 16.90 -12.98
C ALA A 224 8.50 15.60 -12.29
N VAL A 225 9.39 15.72 -11.31
CA VAL A 225 9.97 14.60 -10.55
C VAL A 225 9.18 14.27 -9.29
N ASN A 226 8.44 15.22 -8.71
CA ASN A 226 7.65 14.97 -7.51
C ASN A 226 6.16 14.74 -7.83
N PRO A 227 5.54 13.67 -7.30
CA PRO A 227 4.13 13.42 -7.52
C PRO A 227 3.27 14.52 -6.88
N PRO A 228 2.12 14.89 -7.48
CA PRO A 228 1.22 15.89 -6.90
C PRO A 228 0.50 15.30 -5.68
N LEU A 229 1.18 15.32 -4.52
CA LEU A 229 0.64 14.82 -3.25
C LEU A 229 -0.34 15.80 -2.58
N VAL A 230 -0.36 17.07 -3.01
CA VAL A 230 -1.17 18.14 -2.41
C VAL A 230 -2.68 17.86 -2.45
N PRO A 231 -3.27 17.37 -3.56
CA PRO A 231 -4.68 17.03 -3.61
C PRO A 231 -5.05 15.88 -2.65
N LEU A 232 -4.17 14.88 -2.51
CA LEU A 232 -4.38 13.74 -1.61
C LEU A 232 -4.32 14.15 -0.14
N LEU A 233 -3.44 15.09 0.22
CA LEU A 233 -3.31 15.59 1.58
C LEU A 233 -4.43 16.56 2.01
N ARG A 234 -5.23 17.06 1.07
CA ARG A 234 -6.34 17.98 1.35
C ARG A 234 -7.67 17.27 1.63
N ARG A 235 -7.74 15.96 1.35
CA ARG A 235 -8.91 15.11 1.58
C ARG A 235 -8.91 14.60 3.03
#